data_AF-A0A2N1TKC8-F1
#
_entry.id   AF-A0A2N1TKC8-F1
#
_cell.length_a   1.000
_cell.length_b   1.000
_cell.length_c   1.000
_cell.angle_alpha   90.00
_cell.angle_beta   90.00
_cell.angle_gamma   90.00
#
_symmetry.space_group_name_H-M   'P 1'
#
loop_
_entity.id
_entity.type
_entity.pdbx_description
1 polymer ?
#
loop_
_entity_poly.entity_id
_entity_poly.type
_entity_poly.pdbx_seq_one_letter_code
_entity_poly.pdbx_strand_id
1 'polypeptide(L)'
;MLDLNKSHRWSTHVKGTVTYRNYYLLGAVSFLMLVLMTACTTEHDTGINALNLSGLWKIIITDSPEYASPDFDDSRFPGQVIPGDWGRTIEKNDDLTSTIWLRKKVIIGSEWQGRLLSLVMGRIGIADEAWFNGQQIGGTGVIPGKGLAYHMSWQNPRVYHIPSSLIRYGGNNVVALRIYSHVLNGISGSVELADVSSDYFSYYLKAFGPMITNFVSLFFNMLFFLGLLILYMTRREKREYLYFSIIVLLTLLCNLLTLESPFSLDGLVRYKLFLSLYVLANFFVFLGVGEFLNSCNRYTVTIYSLLLAVVEGLIAFSPSTVVLIRYGGFAAIVLINIFIFSSAFLFFNSARKDPRGYWYFLFIAIPVPISVMRNSWYLISFRFNELPLVIFMHVPLVFTLFSVYYIYEFERTRREKDNLYSALLKKSQRFQRMINAMQKTDSKPEPRDVINEVIEYLDDHYRERYDRKELSKKFGLNEDYMGQVFRKVAGTNISSYINTRRIEAAKDLLADTEAKIIDIAYHVGFDNLTHFHRQFKRQTNLTPSEYRAVMKEDA
;
A
#
# COMPACT_ATOMS: atom_id res chain seq x y z
N MET A 1 -26.55 19.98 -25.25
CA MET A 1 -26.49 21.38 -24.77
C MET A 1 -26.70 21.30 -23.27
N LEU A 2 -25.60 21.22 -22.51
CA LEU A 2 -25.06 22.30 -21.67
C LEU A 2 -26.00 22.63 -20.49
N ASP A 3 -25.60 22.80 -19.25
CA ASP A 3 -24.41 22.54 -18.44
C ASP A 3 -24.78 23.13 -17.07
N LEU A 4 -24.06 22.76 -16.00
CA LEU A 4 -23.86 23.57 -14.78
C LEU A 4 -25.07 23.91 -13.87
N ASN A 5 -25.22 23.16 -12.78
CA ASN A 5 -24.91 23.62 -11.41
C ASN A 5 -25.17 22.49 -10.40
N LYS A 6 -24.14 21.74 -9.97
CA LYS A 6 -23.32 22.03 -8.78
C LYS A 6 -24.16 22.43 -7.56
N SER A 7 -24.42 21.46 -6.69
CA SER A 7 -23.61 21.18 -5.49
C SER A 7 -24.11 21.98 -4.29
N HIS A 8 -24.50 21.30 -3.21
CA HIS A 8 -23.75 21.28 -1.95
C HIS A 8 -24.58 20.74 -0.76
N ARG A 9 -23.96 19.81 0.00
CA ARG A 9 -23.94 19.74 1.49
C ARG A 9 -25.14 19.06 2.18
N TRP A 10 -25.03 18.11 3.12
CA TRP A 10 -23.92 17.70 4.00
C TRP A 10 -24.35 16.55 4.96
N SER A 11 -23.37 15.80 5.48
CA SER A 11 -23.38 14.64 6.38
C SER A 11 -24.02 14.82 7.76
N THR A 12 -24.50 13.71 8.32
CA THR A 12 -24.61 13.43 9.78
C THR A 12 -24.09 12.00 10.03
N HIS A 13 -22.94 11.83 10.69
CA HIS A 13 -22.85 11.45 12.11
C HIS A 13 -23.74 10.26 12.53
N VAL A 14 -23.28 9.05 12.20
CA VAL A 14 -23.71 7.81 12.83
C VAL A 14 -22.90 7.62 14.12
N LYS A 15 -23.56 7.79 15.27
CA LYS A 15 -23.10 7.22 16.54
C LYS A 15 -23.38 5.71 16.50
N GLY A 16 -22.40 4.95 16.02
CA GLY A 16 -22.27 3.54 16.30
C GLY A 16 -21.02 3.34 17.14
N THR A 17 -21.19 3.14 18.44
CA THR A 17 -20.16 2.69 19.37
C THR A 17 -19.71 1.28 19.03
N VAL A 18 -19.03 1.11 17.88
CA VAL A 18 -18.20 -0.06 17.60
C VAL A 18 -16.81 0.28 18.08
N THR A 19 -16.45 -0.35 19.17
CA THR A 19 -15.32 -0.05 20.04
C THR A 19 -14.01 -0.03 19.25
N TYR A 20 -13.28 1.09 19.32
CA TYR A 20 -11.93 1.30 18.75
C TYR A 20 -10.97 0.10 18.97
N ARG A 21 -11.22 -0.71 20.02
CA ARG A 21 -10.49 -1.95 20.35
C ARG A 21 -10.49 -3.01 19.23
N ASN A 22 -11.53 -3.10 18.40
CA ASN A 22 -11.61 -4.10 17.33
C ASN A 22 -10.76 -3.73 16.11
N TYR A 23 -10.52 -2.44 15.84
CA TYR A 23 -9.65 -1.99 14.76
C TYR A 23 -8.17 -2.12 15.13
N TYR A 24 -7.81 -1.90 16.39
CA TYR A 24 -6.48 -2.26 16.89
C TYR A 24 -6.25 -3.77 16.85
N LEU A 25 -7.28 -4.59 17.12
CA LEU A 25 -7.20 -6.03 16.97
C LEU A 25 -7.06 -6.45 15.51
N LEU A 26 -7.83 -5.87 14.59
CA LEU A 26 -7.72 -6.18 13.15
C LEU A 26 -6.38 -5.73 12.56
N GLY A 27 -5.90 -4.55 12.96
CA GLY A 27 -4.58 -4.03 12.60
C GLY A 27 -3.44 -4.85 13.21
N ALA A 28 -3.58 -5.27 14.47
CA ALA A 28 -2.62 -6.16 15.12
C ALA A 28 -2.64 -7.58 14.54
N VAL A 29 -3.80 -8.12 14.15
CA VAL A 29 -3.93 -9.43 13.48
C VAL A 29 -3.42 -9.36 12.05
N SER A 30 -3.63 -8.25 11.34
CA SER A 30 -3.05 -8.01 10.01
C SER A 30 -1.53 -7.83 10.10
N PHE A 31 -1.03 -7.16 11.14
CA PHE A 31 0.39 -7.05 11.44
C PHE A 31 0.99 -8.39 11.88
N LEU A 32 0.26 -9.20 12.67
CA LEU A 32 0.67 -10.55 13.05
C LEU A 32 0.71 -11.45 11.83
N MET A 33 -0.25 -11.35 10.90
CA MET A 33 -0.25 -12.05 9.61
C MET A 33 0.89 -11.60 8.70
N LEU A 34 1.20 -10.29 8.65
CA LEU A 34 2.32 -9.76 7.86
C LEU A 34 3.68 -10.17 8.46
N VAL A 35 3.78 -10.20 9.80
CA VAL A 35 4.93 -10.72 10.54
C VAL A 35 5.02 -12.23 10.37
N LEU A 36 3.92 -12.98 10.33
CA LEU A 36 3.90 -14.43 10.05
C LEU A 36 4.24 -14.75 8.58
N MET A 37 3.90 -13.86 7.63
CA MET A 37 4.29 -13.96 6.22
C MET A 37 5.75 -13.57 5.97
N THR A 38 6.34 -12.74 6.83
CA THR A 38 7.77 -12.39 6.80
C THR A 38 8.63 -13.26 7.72
N ALA A 39 8.01 -13.93 8.69
CA ALA A 39 8.60 -14.95 9.54
C ALA A 39 8.39 -16.34 8.94
N CYS A 40 8.74 -16.52 7.67
CA CYS A 40 9.09 -17.86 7.20
C CYS A 40 10.50 -18.19 7.71
N THR A 41 10.47 -18.73 8.94
CA THR A 41 11.30 -19.78 9.50
C THR A 41 12.81 -19.54 9.53
N THR A 42 13.29 -19.20 10.72
CA THR A 42 14.59 -19.66 11.21
C THR A 42 14.70 -21.17 10.98
N GLU A 43 15.68 -21.57 10.18
CA GLU A 43 16.14 -22.95 9.99
C GLU A 43 16.41 -23.59 11.35
N HIS A 44 15.68 -24.64 11.66
CA HIS A 44 16.22 -25.84 12.32
C HIS A 44 15.13 -26.90 12.31
N ASP A 45 15.20 -27.82 11.36
CA ASP A 45 14.68 -29.16 11.57
C ASP A 45 15.63 -30.14 10.89
N THR A 46 16.52 -30.72 11.70
CA THR A 46 17.40 -31.82 11.27
C THR A 46 16.56 -33.09 11.30
N GLY A 47 15.76 -33.27 10.26
CA GLY A 47 15.05 -34.53 10.03
C GLY A 47 16.07 -35.64 9.78
N ILE A 48 15.81 -36.81 10.37
CA ILE A 48 16.59 -38.07 10.33
C ILE A 48 16.85 -38.62 8.89
N ASN A 49 16.48 -37.87 7.84
CA ASN A 49 16.47 -38.26 6.43
C ASN A 49 17.34 -37.39 5.51
N ALA A 50 18.32 -36.63 6.06
CA ALA A 50 19.30 -35.91 5.24
C ALA A 50 20.75 -36.06 5.74
N LEU A 51 21.69 -36.21 4.80
CA LEU A 51 23.13 -36.14 5.01
C LEU A 51 23.62 -34.72 4.72
N ASN A 52 24.10 -34.04 5.76
CA ASN A 52 24.56 -32.66 5.64
C ASN A 52 25.90 -32.58 4.87
N LEU A 53 25.90 -31.87 3.74
CA LEU A 53 27.09 -31.58 2.94
C LEU A 53 27.62 -30.16 3.14
N SER A 54 27.10 -29.39 4.09
CA SER A 54 27.64 -28.08 4.47
C SER A 54 29.06 -28.20 5.07
N GLY A 55 29.77 -27.08 5.16
CA GLY A 55 31.16 -27.00 5.62
C GLY A 55 32.14 -26.81 4.47
N LEU A 56 33.33 -27.41 4.60
CA LEU A 56 34.44 -27.19 3.67
C LEU A 56 34.26 -27.99 2.37
N TRP A 57 34.33 -27.29 1.24
CA TRP A 57 34.39 -27.81 -0.13
C TRP A 57 35.70 -27.35 -0.79
N LYS A 58 36.17 -28.06 -1.80
CA LYS A 58 37.29 -27.60 -2.64
C LYS A 58 36.75 -26.66 -3.72
N ILE A 59 37.39 -25.50 -3.91
CA ILE A 59 36.99 -24.51 -4.92
C ILE A 59 38.05 -24.38 -6.02
N ILE A 60 37.60 -24.42 -7.27
CA ILE A 60 38.42 -24.32 -8.48
C ILE A 60 37.80 -23.23 -9.36
N ILE A 61 38.60 -22.27 -9.82
CA ILE A 61 38.13 -21.03 -10.49
C ILE A 61 38.37 -21.09 -12.02
N THR A 62 38.84 -22.24 -12.49
CA THR A 62 38.99 -22.57 -13.91
C THR A 62 37.85 -23.48 -14.33
N ASP A 63 37.49 -23.44 -15.61
CA ASP A 63 36.43 -24.29 -16.15
C ASP A 63 37.05 -25.44 -16.96
N SER A 64 36.87 -26.67 -16.47
CA SER A 64 37.25 -27.90 -17.18
C SER A 64 36.31 -29.04 -16.79
N PRO A 65 35.84 -29.85 -17.75
CA PRO A 65 34.99 -31.00 -17.45
C PRO A 65 35.71 -32.08 -16.62
N GLU A 66 37.05 -32.10 -16.60
CA GLU A 66 37.83 -33.05 -15.79
C GLU A 66 37.53 -32.93 -14.30
N TYR A 67 37.10 -31.74 -13.85
CA TYR A 67 36.73 -31.48 -12.46
C TYR A 67 35.41 -32.15 -12.05
N ALA A 68 34.71 -32.84 -12.95
CA ALA A 68 33.60 -33.72 -12.58
C ALA A 68 34.10 -35.13 -12.18
N SER A 69 35.30 -35.53 -12.63
CA SER A 69 35.81 -36.89 -12.47
C SER A 69 36.01 -37.27 -10.98
N PRO A 70 35.63 -38.49 -10.56
CA PRO A 70 35.88 -38.96 -9.21
C PRO A 70 37.38 -39.13 -8.92
N ASP A 71 38.19 -39.37 -9.95
CA ASP A 71 39.63 -39.65 -9.83
C ASP A 71 40.50 -38.39 -9.86
N PHE A 72 39.90 -37.23 -10.08
CA PHE A 72 40.61 -35.95 -10.10
C PHE A 72 41.18 -35.60 -8.72
N ASP A 73 42.48 -35.29 -8.67
CA ASP A 73 43.17 -34.87 -7.45
C ASP A 73 42.91 -33.38 -7.15
N ASP A 74 42.02 -33.15 -6.18
CA ASP A 74 41.65 -31.83 -5.70
C ASP A 74 42.41 -31.37 -4.43
N SER A 75 43.43 -32.12 -4.01
CA SER A 75 44.17 -31.86 -2.76
C SER A 75 44.78 -30.45 -2.70
N ARG A 76 45.31 -29.98 -3.83
CA ARG A 76 46.02 -28.70 -3.98
C ARG A 76 45.10 -27.47 -3.98
N PHE A 77 43.80 -27.66 -4.17
CA PHE A 77 42.87 -26.55 -4.26
C PHE A 77 42.46 -26.03 -2.88
N PRO A 78 42.22 -24.71 -2.75
CA PRO A 78 41.81 -24.11 -1.50
C PRO A 78 40.43 -24.61 -1.07
N GLY A 79 40.16 -24.52 0.23
CA GLY A 79 38.86 -24.80 0.79
C GLY A 79 37.94 -23.57 0.76
N GLN A 80 36.66 -23.78 0.50
CA GLN A 80 35.57 -22.81 0.56
C GLN A 80 34.50 -23.34 1.51
N VAL A 81 34.03 -22.49 2.43
CA VAL A 81 32.92 -22.84 3.31
C VAL A 81 31.60 -22.62 2.58
N ILE A 82 30.72 -23.63 2.59
CA ILE A 82 29.38 -23.64 1.99
C ILE A 82 28.37 -24.03 3.09
N PRO A 83 27.21 -23.36 3.22
CA PRO A 83 26.73 -22.22 2.45
C PRO A 83 27.62 -20.98 2.65
N GLY A 84 27.73 -20.14 1.63
CA GLY A 84 28.66 -19.02 1.60
C GLY A 84 28.87 -18.46 0.20
N ASP A 85 29.59 -17.35 0.12
CA ASP A 85 29.96 -16.68 -1.13
C ASP A 85 31.46 -16.80 -1.44
N TRP A 86 31.83 -16.36 -2.64
CA TRP A 86 33.20 -16.30 -3.12
C TRP A 86 33.50 -14.92 -3.71
N GLY A 87 32.90 -13.87 -3.11
CA GLY A 87 33.00 -12.49 -3.59
C GLY A 87 34.43 -12.02 -3.74
N ARG A 88 35.27 -12.26 -2.72
CA ARG A 88 36.71 -11.91 -2.73
C ARG A 88 37.49 -12.54 -3.88
N THR A 89 37.02 -13.67 -4.39
CA THR A 89 37.65 -14.39 -5.50
C THR A 89 37.29 -13.73 -6.84
N ILE A 90 36.02 -13.37 -7.03
CA ILE A 90 35.53 -12.75 -8.27
C ILE A 90 35.84 -11.24 -8.37
N GLU A 91 36.05 -10.56 -7.24
CA GLU A 91 36.44 -9.13 -7.16
C GLU A 91 37.71 -8.77 -7.93
N LYS A 92 38.53 -9.77 -8.26
CA LYS A 92 39.77 -9.57 -9.05
C LYS A 92 39.50 -9.33 -10.54
N ASN A 93 38.31 -9.64 -11.04
CA ASN A 93 37.92 -9.46 -12.43
C ASN A 93 36.95 -8.27 -12.57
N ASP A 94 37.12 -7.45 -13.61
CA ASP A 94 36.34 -6.23 -13.87
C ASP A 94 34.83 -6.47 -13.99
N ASP A 95 34.44 -7.65 -14.46
CA ASP A 95 33.04 -8.02 -14.62
C ASP A 95 32.47 -8.83 -13.47
N LEU A 96 33.25 -9.16 -12.44
CA LEU A 96 32.81 -10.04 -11.34
C LEU A 96 32.29 -11.41 -11.82
N THR A 97 32.70 -11.86 -13.00
CA THR A 97 32.29 -13.16 -13.55
C THR A 97 33.31 -14.23 -13.31
N SER A 98 32.82 -15.44 -13.02
CA SER A 98 33.63 -16.65 -12.99
C SER A 98 32.76 -17.90 -13.08
N THR A 99 33.27 -18.90 -13.80
CA THR A 99 32.76 -20.28 -13.72
C THR A 99 33.60 -21.03 -12.69
N ILE A 100 32.94 -21.51 -11.64
CA ILE A 100 33.57 -22.12 -10.48
C ILE A 100 33.15 -23.57 -10.36
N TRP A 101 34.09 -24.42 -10.01
CA TRP A 101 33.84 -25.79 -9.63
C TRP A 101 34.00 -25.97 -8.13
N LEU A 102 32.96 -26.49 -7.48
CA LEU A 102 32.99 -26.93 -6.09
C LEU A 102 33.03 -28.44 -6.04
N ARG A 103 33.93 -29.03 -5.24
CA ARG A 103 34.05 -30.47 -5.08
C ARG A 103 34.01 -30.89 -3.63
N LYS A 104 33.31 -31.99 -3.34
CA LYS A 104 33.29 -32.62 -2.02
C LYS A 104 33.26 -34.14 -2.12
N LYS A 105 34.12 -34.77 -1.33
CA LYS A 105 34.10 -36.22 -1.10
C LYS A 105 33.13 -36.53 0.03
N VAL A 106 32.28 -37.53 -0.16
CA VAL A 106 31.27 -37.96 0.80
C VAL A 106 31.20 -39.47 0.86
N ILE A 107 31.05 -40.01 2.07
CA ILE A 107 30.79 -41.43 2.30
C ILE A 107 29.30 -41.57 2.57
N ILE A 108 28.63 -42.40 1.77
CA ILE A 108 27.19 -42.67 1.92
C ILE A 108 27.09 -44.08 2.50
N GLY A 109 26.59 -44.21 3.72
CA GLY A 109 26.46 -45.49 4.39
C GLY A 109 25.39 -46.39 3.75
N SER A 110 25.47 -47.69 4.04
CA SER A 110 24.54 -48.70 3.52
C SER A 110 23.09 -48.51 3.98
N GLU A 111 22.85 -47.75 5.05
CA GLU A 111 21.53 -47.39 5.56
C GLU A 111 20.67 -46.60 4.56
N TRP A 112 21.30 -46.01 3.55
CA TRP A 112 20.65 -45.27 2.46
C TRP A 112 20.31 -46.15 1.25
N GLN A 113 20.68 -47.43 1.26
CA GLN A 113 20.41 -48.33 0.15
C GLN A 113 18.90 -48.54 -0.04
N GLY A 114 18.42 -48.38 -1.28
CA GLY A 114 16.99 -48.47 -1.60
C GLY A 114 16.18 -47.20 -1.38
N ARG A 115 16.78 -46.13 -0.82
CA ARG A 115 16.15 -44.80 -0.72
C ARG A 115 16.38 -43.98 -1.98
N LEU A 116 15.43 -43.11 -2.33
CA LEU A 116 15.55 -42.20 -3.47
C LEU A 116 16.30 -40.93 -3.05
N LEU A 117 17.63 -41.00 -3.08
CA LEU A 117 18.49 -39.88 -2.72
C LEU A 117 18.49 -38.79 -3.79
N SER A 118 18.36 -37.54 -3.34
CA SER A 118 18.53 -36.34 -4.17
C SER A 118 19.54 -35.40 -3.54
N LEU A 119 20.33 -34.74 -4.37
CA LEU A 119 21.09 -33.56 -3.97
C LEU A 119 20.13 -32.38 -3.85
N VAL A 120 19.98 -31.86 -2.64
CA VAL A 120 19.20 -30.67 -2.33
C VAL A 120 20.16 -29.53 -2.02
N MET A 121 19.98 -28.41 -2.69
CA MET A 121 20.82 -27.23 -2.49
C MET A 121 19.99 -25.99 -2.20
N GLY A 122 20.61 -25.07 -1.48
CA GLY A 122 20.20 -23.69 -1.39
C GLY A 122 20.16 -22.97 -2.75
N ARG A 123 19.77 -21.69 -2.73
CA ARG A 123 19.61 -20.91 -3.96
C ARG A 123 20.96 -20.49 -4.51
N ILE A 124 21.06 -20.56 -5.84
CA ILE A 124 22.20 -20.15 -6.65
C ILE A 124 21.74 -19.06 -7.62
N GLY A 125 22.50 -17.97 -7.73
CA GLY A 125 22.13 -16.76 -8.48
C GLY A 125 21.72 -17.01 -9.93
N ILE A 126 22.58 -17.67 -10.70
CA ILE A 126 22.50 -17.65 -12.16
C ILE A 126 22.25 -19.04 -12.72
N ALA A 127 23.25 -19.92 -12.68
CA ALA A 127 23.15 -21.25 -13.24
C ALA A 127 24.13 -22.20 -12.56
N ASP A 128 23.77 -23.48 -12.55
CA ASP A 128 24.57 -24.56 -12.01
C ASP A 128 24.31 -25.88 -12.73
N GLU A 129 25.33 -26.72 -12.75
CA GLU A 129 25.29 -28.11 -13.17
C GLU A 129 25.85 -28.97 -12.04
N ALA A 130 25.13 -30.02 -11.66
CA ALA A 130 25.53 -30.94 -10.61
C ALA A 130 25.96 -32.28 -11.20
N TRP A 131 27.09 -32.78 -10.69
CA TRP A 131 27.73 -34.01 -11.10
C TRP A 131 27.94 -34.91 -9.88
N PHE A 132 27.70 -36.20 -10.07
CA PHE A 132 27.90 -37.23 -9.06
C PHE A 132 28.73 -38.36 -9.66
N ASN A 133 29.89 -38.65 -9.07
CA ASN A 133 30.83 -39.67 -9.54
C ASN A 133 31.15 -39.58 -11.05
N GLY A 134 31.26 -38.36 -11.59
CA GLY A 134 31.58 -38.12 -13.00
C GLY A 134 30.39 -38.13 -13.97
N GLN A 135 29.16 -38.40 -13.51
CA GLN A 135 27.95 -38.28 -14.33
C GLN A 135 27.11 -37.07 -13.89
N GLN A 136 26.61 -36.30 -14.86
CA GLN A 136 25.72 -35.18 -14.58
C GLN A 136 24.36 -35.70 -14.10
N ILE A 137 23.90 -35.21 -12.95
CA ILE A 137 22.64 -35.60 -12.30
C ILE A 137 21.55 -34.53 -12.45
N GLY A 138 21.93 -33.30 -12.80
CA GLY A 138 21.01 -32.21 -12.99
C GLY A 138 21.70 -30.90 -13.31
N GLY A 139 20.90 -29.88 -13.53
CA GLY A 139 21.35 -28.51 -13.73
C GLY A 139 20.15 -27.58 -13.89
N THR A 140 20.35 -26.33 -13.53
CA THR A 140 19.33 -25.30 -13.62
C THR A 140 19.95 -24.03 -14.19
N GLY A 141 19.24 -23.42 -15.15
CA GLY A 141 19.77 -22.30 -15.92
C GLY A 141 20.73 -22.75 -17.02
N VAL A 142 21.36 -21.77 -17.66
CA VAL A 142 22.33 -22.00 -18.75
C VAL A 142 23.63 -21.30 -18.40
N ILE A 143 24.72 -22.07 -18.31
CA ILE A 143 26.07 -21.53 -18.13
C ILE A 143 26.51 -20.92 -19.48
N PRO A 144 26.75 -19.60 -19.56
CA PRO A 144 27.14 -18.96 -20.82
C PRO A 144 28.55 -19.38 -21.23
N GLY A 145 28.76 -19.60 -22.53
CA GLY A 145 30.07 -19.98 -23.06
C GLY A 145 31.10 -18.83 -23.05
N LYS A 146 30.67 -17.61 -23.41
CA LYS A 146 31.46 -16.36 -23.33
C LYS A 146 30.50 -15.17 -23.16
N GLY A 147 30.94 -14.14 -22.43
CA GLY A 147 30.18 -12.89 -22.23
C GLY A 147 29.28 -12.87 -20.99
N LEU A 148 28.46 -11.82 -20.89
CA LEU A 148 27.60 -11.54 -19.73
C LEU A 148 26.12 -11.86 -19.98
N ALA A 149 25.76 -12.47 -21.11
CA ALA A 149 24.37 -12.81 -21.40
C ALA A 149 23.97 -14.08 -20.64
N TYR A 150 23.15 -13.93 -19.59
CA TYR A 150 22.70 -15.06 -18.77
C TYR A 150 21.26 -14.92 -18.25
N HIS A 151 20.66 -16.05 -17.90
CA HIS A 151 19.36 -16.14 -17.23
C HIS A 151 19.57 -16.21 -15.72
N MET A 152 18.75 -15.48 -14.95
CA MET A 152 18.72 -15.65 -13.50
C MET A 152 17.90 -16.88 -13.17
N SER A 153 18.48 -17.84 -12.46
CA SER A 153 17.74 -19.02 -12.00
C SER A 153 17.59 -19.06 -10.47
N TRP A 154 17.74 -17.91 -9.81
CA TRP A 154 17.68 -17.78 -8.35
C TRP A 154 16.39 -18.34 -7.72
N GLN A 155 15.27 -18.24 -8.43
CA GLN A 155 13.96 -18.67 -7.91
C GLN A 155 13.69 -20.16 -8.11
N ASN A 156 14.50 -20.82 -8.92
CA ASN A 156 14.30 -22.22 -9.24
C ASN A 156 14.82 -23.10 -8.08
N PRO A 157 14.03 -24.09 -7.65
CA PRO A 157 14.46 -25.01 -6.62
C PRO A 157 15.60 -25.90 -7.13
N ARG A 158 16.56 -26.23 -6.26
CA ARG A 158 17.69 -27.12 -6.58
C ARG A 158 17.51 -28.47 -5.93
N VAL A 159 16.86 -29.37 -6.66
CA VAL A 159 16.64 -30.76 -6.25
C VAL A 159 16.99 -31.65 -7.43
N TYR A 160 18.10 -32.38 -7.33
CA TYR A 160 18.59 -33.24 -8.40
C TYR A 160 18.64 -34.69 -7.93
N HIS A 161 17.87 -35.56 -8.58
CA HIS A 161 17.82 -36.97 -8.24
C HIS A 161 19.13 -37.67 -8.58
N ILE A 162 19.63 -38.50 -7.67
CA ILE A 162 20.84 -39.28 -7.86
C ILE A 162 20.44 -40.73 -8.20
N PRO A 163 20.76 -41.22 -9.41
CA PRO A 163 20.58 -42.62 -9.75
C PRO A 163 21.27 -43.53 -8.74
N SER A 164 20.54 -44.49 -8.17
CA SER A 164 21.09 -45.43 -7.18
C SER A 164 22.27 -46.26 -7.72
N SER A 165 22.31 -46.49 -9.04
CA SER A 165 23.42 -47.17 -9.73
C SER A 165 24.74 -46.41 -9.69
N LEU A 166 24.72 -45.09 -9.46
CA LEU A 166 25.92 -44.26 -9.35
C LEU A 166 26.48 -44.21 -7.94
N ILE A 167 25.71 -44.63 -6.94
CA ILE A 167 26.07 -44.51 -5.53
C ILE A 167 26.97 -45.68 -5.12
N ARG A 168 28.16 -45.35 -4.63
CA ARG A 168 29.11 -46.29 -4.04
C ARG A 168 28.86 -46.35 -2.52
N TYR A 169 27.93 -47.19 -2.09
CA TYR A 169 27.61 -47.34 -0.66
C TYR A 169 28.81 -47.87 0.13
N GLY A 170 29.07 -47.28 1.30
CA GLY A 170 30.24 -47.55 2.14
C GLY A 170 31.57 -47.06 1.58
N GLY A 171 31.58 -46.50 0.36
CA GLY A 171 32.77 -46.00 -0.32
C GLY A 171 32.78 -44.49 -0.49
N ASN A 172 33.88 -43.99 -1.07
CA ASN A 172 34.01 -42.58 -1.42
C ASN A 172 33.18 -42.27 -2.68
N ASN A 173 32.33 -41.27 -2.55
CA ASN A 173 31.60 -40.64 -3.64
C ASN A 173 32.08 -39.19 -3.79
N VAL A 174 31.99 -38.66 -5.00
CA VAL A 174 32.36 -37.29 -5.33
C VAL A 174 31.14 -36.54 -5.82
N VAL A 175 30.81 -35.45 -5.15
CA VAL A 175 29.86 -34.44 -5.63
C VAL A 175 30.68 -33.29 -6.20
N ALA A 176 30.40 -32.91 -7.45
CA ALA A 176 31.00 -31.78 -8.11
C ALA A 176 29.91 -30.84 -8.64
N LEU A 177 30.04 -29.54 -8.38
CA LEU A 177 29.11 -28.51 -8.82
C LEU A 177 29.86 -27.54 -9.72
N ARG A 178 29.37 -27.32 -10.92
CA ARG A 178 29.86 -26.27 -11.82
C ARG A 178 28.87 -25.12 -11.76
N ILE A 179 29.31 -23.95 -11.32
CA ILE A 179 28.44 -22.80 -11.05
C ILE A 179 28.96 -21.60 -11.83
N TYR A 180 28.08 -20.96 -12.60
CA TYR A 180 28.39 -19.66 -13.17
C TYR A 180 27.97 -18.56 -12.21
N SER A 181 28.89 -17.66 -11.90
CA SER A 181 28.71 -16.57 -10.95
C SER A 181 28.92 -15.21 -11.59
N HIS A 182 28.15 -14.23 -11.13
CA HIS A 182 28.30 -12.81 -11.41
C HIS A 182 28.13 -12.04 -10.08
N VAL A 183 27.37 -10.95 -10.07
CA VAL A 183 27.07 -10.21 -8.83
C VAL A 183 26.31 -11.06 -7.80
N LEU A 184 25.31 -11.84 -8.23
CA LEU A 184 24.69 -12.87 -7.40
C LEU A 184 25.60 -14.11 -7.40
N ASN A 185 26.44 -14.22 -6.38
CA ASN A 185 27.38 -15.32 -6.21
C ASN A 185 27.18 -16.01 -4.85
N GLY A 186 27.69 -17.23 -4.75
CA GLY A 186 27.49 -18.06 -3.56
C GLY A 186 26.31 -19.01 -3.66
N ILE A 187 26.20 -19.84 -2.63
CA ILE A 187 25.04 -20.72 -2.36
C ILE A 187 24.40 -20.23 -1.07
N SER A 188 23.10 -19.94 -1.11
CA SER A 188 22.33 -19.47 0.05
C SER A 188 21.40 -20.57 0.57
N GLY A 189 21.62 -21.04 1.80
CA GLY A 189 20.91 -22.20 2.38
C GLY A 189 21.67 -23.52 2.26
N SER A 190 21.26 -24.53 3.02
CA SER A 190 22.02 -25.78 3.19
C SER A 190 22.22 -26.58 1.89
N VAL A 191 23.28 -27.40 1.89
CA VAL A 191 23.56 -28.37 0.81
C VAL A 191 23.57 -29.75 1.45
N GLU A 192 22.73 -30.66 0.96
CA GLU A 192 22.42 -31.92 1.63
C GLU A 192 22.10 -33.03 0.61
N LEU A 193 22.32 -34.29 0.98
CA LEU A 193 21.71 -35.44 0.28
C LEU A 193 20.52 -35.90 1.10
N ALA A 194 19.31 -35.82 0.54
CA ALA A 194 18.09 -36.12 1.27
C ALA A 194 17.20 -37.11 0.51
N ASP A 195 16.43 -37.90 1.27
CA ASP A 195 15.34 -38.72 0.70
C ASP A 195 14.07 -37.87 0.53
N VAL A 196 13.92 -37.31 -0.68
CA VAL A 196 12.80 -36.41 -1.02
C VAL A 196 11.46 -37.16 -1.10
N SER A 197 11.47 -38.50 -1.26
CA SER A 197 10.23 -39.27 -1.37
C SER A 197 9.42 -39.28 -0.08
N SER A 198 10.09 -39.17 1.06
CA SER A 198 9.46 -39.21 2.38
C SER A 198 8.63 -37.97 2.72
N ASP A 199 9.02 -36.79 2.21
CA ASP A 199 8.36 -35.50 2.48
C ASP A 199 8.25 -34.64 1.20
N TYR A 200 7.82 -35.27 0.11
CA TYR A 200 7.80 -34.66 -1.22
C TYR A 200 7.06 -33.31 -1.25
N PHE A 201 5.86 -33.25 -0.67
CA PHE A 201 5.03 -32.05 -0.71
C PHE A 201 5.67 -30.85 0.02
N SER A 202 6.22 -31.08 1.22
CA SER A 202 6.87 -30.03 2.03
C SER A 202 8.12 -29.49 1.35
N TYR A 203 8.98 -30.36 0.80
CA TYR A 203 10.19 -29.94 0.09
C TYR A 203 9.85 -29.05 -1.10
N TYR A 204 8.88 -29.46 -1.93
CA TYR A 204 8.47 -28.68 -3.08
C TYR A 204 7.77 -27.37 -2.67
N LEU A 205 6.91 -27.38 -1.64
CA LEU A 205 6.24 -26.17 -1.16
C LEU A 205 7.25 -25.14 -0.62
N LYS A 206 8.26 -25.57 0.15
CA LYS A 206 9.34 -24.70 0.64
C LYS A 206 10.18 -24.15 -0.51
N ALA A 207 10.46 -24.98 -1.51
CA ALA A 207 11.32 -24.60 -2.61
C ALA A 207 10.63 -23.66 -3.62
N PHE A 208 9.32 -23.84 -3.87
CA PHE A 208 8.51 -22.98 -4.74
C PHE A 208 7.89 -21.77 -4.03
N GLY A 209 7.75 -21.79 -2.70
CA GLY A 209 7.15 -20.72 -1.91
C GLY A 209 7.65 -19.31 -2.27
N PRO A 210 8.96 -19.05 -2.36
CA PRO A 210 9.51 -17.75 -2.74
C PRO A 210 9.09 -17.30 -4.15
N MET A 211 9.06 -18.23 -5.12
CA MET A 211 8.61 -17.97 -6.48
C MET A 211 7.13 -17.57 -6.48
N ILE A 212 6.28 -18.36 -5.80
CA ILE A 212 4.84 -18.08 -5.66
C ILE A 212 4.61 -16.70 -5.03
N THR A 213 5.28 -16.42 -3.92
CA THR A 213 5.19 -15.13 -3.22
C THR A 213 5.57 -13.95 -4.12
N ASN A 214 6.60 -14.09 -4.96
CA ASN A 214 6.99 -13.04 -5.90
C ASN A 214 5.95 -12.82 -7.00
N PHE A 215 5.40 -13.88 -7.61
CA PHE A 215 4.35 -13.75 -8.62
C PHE A 215 3.06 -13.14 -8.06
N VAL A 216 2.67 -13.55 -6.85
CA VAL A 216 1.53 -12.96 -6.14
C VAL A 216 1.77 -11.46 -5.89
N SER A 217 2.97 -11.08 -5.45
CA SER A 217 3.31 -9.68 -5.23
C SER A 217 3.25 -8.85 -6.53
N LEU A 218 3.77 -9.38 -7.63
CA LEU A 218 3.71 -8.73 -8.95
C LEU A 218 2.28 -8.54 -9.44
N PHE A 219 1.42 -9.55 -9.27
CA PHE A 219 0.01 -9.47 -9.63
C PHE A 219 -0.69 -8.33 -8.87
N PHE A 220 -0.52 -8.25 -7.55
CA PHE A 220 -1.12 -7.17 -6.75
C PHE A 220 -0.52 -5.80 -7.07
N ASN A 221 0.79 -5.70 -7.31
CA ASN A 221 1.42 -4.45 -7.75
C ASN A 221 0.84 -3.95 -9.08
N MET A 222 0.56 -4.84 -10.03
CA MET A 222 -0.08 -4.49 -11.31
C MET A 222 -1.53 -4.01 -11.11
N LEU A 223 -2.33 -4.72 -10.33
CA LEU A 223 -3.70 -4.29 -10.01
C LEU A 223 -3.71 -2.91 -9.35
N PHE A 224 -2.75 -2.66 -8.47
CA PHE A 224 -2.66 -1.39 -7.80
C PHE A 224 -2.21 -0.24 -8.70
N PHE A 225 -1.22 -0.48 -9.55
CA PHE A 225 -0.82 0.47 -10.59
C PHE A 225 -2.03 0.92 -11.40
N LEU A 226 -2.85 -0.04 -11.86
CA LEU A 226 -4.06 0.25 -12.61
C LEU A 226 -5.07 1.05 -11.78
N GLY A 227 -5.29 0.69 -10.52
CA GLY A 227 -6.19 1.40 -9.59
C GLY A 227 -5.79 2.87 -9.39
N LEU A 228 -4.51 3.14 -9.10
CA LEU A 228 -4.01 4.52 -8.97
C LEU A 228 -4.08 5.30 -10.26
N LEU A 229 -3.80 4.66 -11.39
CA LEU A 229 -3.88 5.31 -12.69
C LEU A 229 -5.32 5.71 -13.00
N ILE A 230 -6.30 4.85 -12.71
CA ILE A 230 -7.73 5.17 -12.84
C ILE A 230 -8.12 6.32 -11.93
N LEU A 231 -7.66 6.33 -10.67
CA LEU A 231 -7.92 7.42 -9.73
C LEU A 231 -7.33 8.75 -10.21
N TYR A 232 -6.10 8.73 -10.73
CA TYR A 232 -5.47 9.91 -11.33
C TYR A 232 -6.25 10.42 -12.55
N MET A 233 -6.66 9.51 -13.45
CA MET A 233 -7.45 9.86 -14.63
C MET A 233 -8.80 10.46 -14.28
N THR A 234 -9.43 9.95 -13.22
CA THR A 234 -10.71 10.47 -12.69
C THR A 234 -10.52 11.80 -11.96
N ARG A 235 -9.36 12.02 -11.32
CA ARG A 235 -9.10 13.16 -10.43
C ARG A 235 -7.75 13.80 -10.73
N ARG A 236 -7.64 14.44 -11.90
CA ARG A 236 -6.38 15.06 -12.37
C ARG A 236 -5.82 16.17 -11.48
N GLU A 237 -6.64 16.78 -10.62
CA GLU A 237 -6.19 17.78 -9.64
C GLU A 237 -5.29 17.18 -8.55
N LYS A 238 -5.36 15.85 -8.34
CA LYS A 238 -4.61 15.14 -7.31
C LYS A 238 -3.39 14.46 -7.89
N ARG A 239 -2.27 15.19 -7.91
CA ARG A 239 -0.99 14.74 -8.47
C ARG A 239 -0.34 13.62 -7.65
N GLU A 240 -0.71 13.47 -6.38
CA GLU A 240 -0.25 12.38 -5.51
C GLU A 240 -0.51 11.00 -6.12
N TYR A 241 -1.65 10.79 -6.78
CA TYR A 241 -1.98 9.53 -7.45
C TYR A 241 -1.04 9.20 -8.61
N LEU A 242 -0.63 10.22 -9.38
CA LEU A 242 0.31 10.05 -10.47
C LEU A 242 1.68 9.60 -9.93
N TYR A 243 2.20 10.28 -8.92
CA TYR A 243 3.49 9.93 -8.33
C TYR A 243 3.48 8.51 -7.75
N PHE A 244 2.44 8.15 -7.00
CA PHE A 244 2.30 6.78 -6.50
C PHE A 244 2.17 5.74 -7.62
N SER A 245 1.48 6.05 -8.72
CA SER A 245 1.40 5.13 -9.86
C SER A 245 2.77 4.92 -10.52
N ILE A 246 3.58 5.98 -10.66
CA ILE A 246 4.94 5.91 -11.19
C ILE A 246 5.82 5.08 -10.27
N ILE A 247 5.75 5.26 -8.94
CA ILE A 247 6.53 4.47 -7.97
C ILE A 247 6.22 2.98 -8.12
N VAL A 248 4.94 2.62 -8.23
CA VAL A 248 4.52 1.23 -8.38
C VAL A 248 4.99 0.65 -9.71
N LEU A 249 4.87 1.42 -10.80
CA LEU A 249 5.37 1.02 -12.12
C LEU A 249 6.89 0.79 -12.10
N LEU A 250 7.66 1.72 -11.55
CA LEU A 250 9.12 1.60 -11.47
C LEU A 250 9.52 0.39 -10.63
N THR A 251 8.82 0.14 -9.52
CA THR A 251 9.13 -1.02 -8.68
C THR A 251 8.72 -2.33 -9.35
N LEU A 252 7.61 -2.34 -10.10
CA LEU A 252 7.22 -3.47 -10.94
C LEU A 252 8.33 -3.80 -11.96
N LEU A 253 8.85 -2.78 -12.64
CA LEU A 253 9.95 -2.93 -13.60
C LEU A 253 11.24 -3.44 -12.93
N CYS A 254 11.61 -2.90 -11.75
CA CYS A 254 12.72 -3.43 -10.95
C CYS A 254 12.54 -4.92 -10.64
N ASN A 255 11.35 -5.32 -10.23
CA ASN A 255 11.07 -6.71 -9.89
C ASN A 255 11.15 -7.63 -11.11
N LEU A 256 10.69 -7.19 -12.28
CA LEU A 256 10.84 -7.96 -13.51
C LEU A 256 12.30 -8.21 -13.90
N LEU A 257 13.22 -7.30 -13.55
CA LEU A 257 14.66 -7.48 -13.78
C LEU A 257 15.31 -8.49 -12.83
N THR A 258 14.68 -8.80 -11.69
CA THR A 258 15.17 -9.79 -10.72
C THR A 258 14.55 -11.18 -10.92
N LEU A 259 13.54 -11.29 -11.79
CA LEU A 259 12.94 -12.55 -12.20
C LEU A 259 13.75 -13.24 -13.32
N GLU A 260 13.52 -14.54 -13.45
CA GLU A 260 13.92 -15.27 -14.65
C GLU A 260 13.11 -14.75 -15.85
N SER A 261 13.83 -14.30 -16.89
CA SER A 261 13.26 -13.88 -18.16
C SER A 261 13.52 -14.96 -19.22
N PRO A 262 12.58 -15.20 -20.14
CA PRO A 262 12.77 -16.15 -21.25
C PRO A 262 13.90 -15.74 -22.20
N PHE A 263 14.42 -14.51 -22.10
CA PHE A 263 15.52 -14.02 -22.90
C PHE A 263 16.74 -13.72 -22.03
N SER A 264 17.94 -14.12 -22.49
CA SER A 264 19.20 -13.77 -21.84
C SER A 264 19.42 -12.27 -21.96
N LEU A 265 19.71 -11.60 -20.85
CA LEU A 265 20.06 -10.19 -20.83
C LEU A 265 21.53 -10.08 -20.40
N ASP A 266 22.24 -9.13 -20.99
CA ASP A 266 23.58 -8.78 -20.54
C ASP A 266 23.53 -8.37 -19.07
N GLY A 267 24.34 -9.02 -18.23
CA GLY A 267 24.37 -8.82 -16.79
C GLY A 267 24.67 -7.37 -16.42
N LEU A 268 25.64 -6.73 -17.07
CA LEU A 268 25.98 -5.33 -16.79
C LEU A 268 24.79 -4.42 -17.10
N VAL A 269 24.14 -4.60 -18.25
CA VAL A 269 22.94 -3.84 -18.62
C VAL A 269 21.80 -4.07 -17.63
N ARG A 270 21.57 -5.33 -17.22
CA ARG A 270 20.57 -5.68 -16.20
C ARG A 270 20.81 -4.91 -14.90
N TYR A 271 22.05 -4.88 -14.41
CA TYR A 271 22.40 -4.17 -13.18
C TYR A 271 22.28 -2.65 -13.31
N LYS A 272 22.66 -2.07 -14.45
CA LYS A 272 22.46 -0.64 -14.72
C LYS A 272 20.99 -0.25 -14.65
N LEU A 273 20.14 -1.00 -15.35
CA LEU A 273 18.69 -0.78 -15.37
C LEU A 273 18.09 -0.94 -13.96
N PHE A 274 18.46 -2.00 -13.25
CA PHE A 274 17.97 -2.24 -11.89
C PHE A 274 18.32 -1.09 -10.95
N LEU A 275 19.59 -0.66 -10.94
CA LEU A 275 20.06 0.39 -10.05
C LEU A 275 19.43 1.75 -10.41
N SER A 276 19.35 2.08 -11.70
CA SER A 276 18.70 3.29 -12.22
C SER A 276 17.23 3.37 -11.79
N LEU A 277 16.44 2.33 -12.09
CA LEU A 277 15.03 2.27 -11.71
C LEU A 277 14.85 2.35 -10.18
N TYR A 278 15.76 1.77 -9.41
CA TYR A 278 15.70 1.81 -7.95
C TYR A 278 15.96 3.21 -7.39
N VAL A 279 16.93 3.95 -7.93
CA VAL A 279 17.17 5.37 -7.55
C VAL A 279 15.96 6.21 -7.96
N LEU A 280 15.45 6.03 -9.17
CA LEU A 280 14.31 6.77 -9.70
C LEU A 280 13.03 6.52 -8.88
N ALA A 281 12.76 5.28 -8.48
CA ALA A 281 11.62 4.94 -7.64
C ALA A 281 11.68 5.71 -6.31
N ASN A 282 12.84 5.75 -5.65
CA ASN A 282 13.02 6.49 -4.39
C ASN A 282 12.93 8.01 -4.56
N PHE A 283 13.40 8.55 -5.69
CA PHE A 283 13.20 9.96 -6.01
C PHE A 283 11.71 10.30 -6.13
N PHE A 284 10.93 9.46 -6.82
CA PHE A 284 9.49 9.65 -6.93
C PHE A 284 8.76 9.42 -5.61
N VAL A 285 9.23 8.54 -4.72
CA VAL A 285 8.73 8.44 -3.33
C VAL A 285 8.88 9.77 -2.63
N PHE A 286 10.05 10.41 -2.71
CA PHE A 286 10.27 11.73 -2.12
C PHE A 286 9.30 12.79 -2.68
N LEU A 287 9.13 12.84 -4.01
CA LEU A 287 8.17 13.76 -4.64
C LEU A 287 6.73 13.47 -4.22
N GLY A 288 6.32 12.20 -4.22
CA GLY A 288 4.98 11.77 -3.85
C GLY A 288 4.65 12.12 -2.40
N VAL A 289 5.57 11.86 -1.47
CA VAL A 289 5.42 12.24 -0.06
C VAL A 289 5.36 13.76 0.10
N GLY A 290 6.21 14.50 -0.61
CA GLY A 290 6.23 15.96 -0.54
C GLY A 290 4.96 16.63 -1.07
N GLU A 291 4.41 16.11 -2.17
CA GLU A 291 3.12 16.53 -2.74
C GLU A 291 1.97 16.18 -1.79
N PHE A 292 1.95 14.94 -1.28
CA PHE A 292 0.96 14.45 -0.34
C PHE A 292 0.89 15.29 0.95
N LEU A 293 2.04 15.68 1.50
CA LEU A 293 2.16 16.51 2.69
C LEU A 293 2.09 18.02 2.39
N ASN A 294 1.93 18.44 1.13
CA ASN A 294 1.99 19.84 0.69
C ASN A 294 3.19 20.61 1.26
N SER A 295 4.35 19.95 1.39
CA SER A 295 5.51 20.46 2.12
C SER A 295 6.79 20.50 1.28
N CYS A 296 6.69 20.27 -0.03
CA CYS A 296 7.84 20.22 -0.93
C CYS A 296 8.39 21.61 -1.25
N ASN A 297 9.70 21.80 -1.03
CA ASN A 297 10.40 23.01 -1.43
C ASN A 297 10.96 22.86 -2.86
N ARG A 298 10.64 23.82 -3.74
CA ARG A 298 11.11 23.84 -5.13
C ARG A 298 12.65 23.79 -5.25
N TYR A 299 13.37 24.45 -4.35
CA TYR A 299 14.84 24.44 -4.35
C TYR A 299 15.40 23.04 -4.06
N THR A 300 14.85 22.34 -3.07
CA THR A 300 15.26 20.97 -2.72
C THR A 300 14.99 20.01 -3.88
N VAL A 301 13.83 20.13 -4.54
CA VAL A 301 13.51 19.32 -5.72
C VAL A 301 14.52 19.55 -6.84
N THR A 302 14.87 20.80 -7.15
CA THR A 302 15.86 21.09 -8.20
C THR A 302 17.23 20.50 -7.89
N ILE A 303 17.73 20.64 -6.65
CA ILE A 303 19.01 20.07 -6.23
C ILE A 303 18.99 18.55 -6.37
N TYR A 304 17.92 17.90 -5.90
CA TYR A 304 17.79 16.45 -5.98
C TYR A 304 17.66 15.94 -7.41
N SER A 305 17.00 16.67 -8.30
CA SER A 305 16.98 16.34 -9.73
C SER A 305 18.36 16.44 -10.38
N LEU A 306 19.18 17.43 -10.00
CA LEU A 306 20.55 17.56 -10.50
C LEU A 306 21.43 16.42 -9.98
N LEU A 307 21.36 16.09 -8.70
CA LEU A 307 22.07 14.95 -8.12
C LEU A 307 21.65 13.63 -8.76
N LEU A 308 20.34 13.46 -9.00
CA LEU A 308 19.80 12.31 -9.72
C LEU A 308 20.42 12.19 -11.12
N ALA A 309 20.43 13.28 -11.91
CA ALA A 309 21.02 13.26 -13.24
C ALA A 309 22.51 12.88 -13.25
N VAL A 310 23.28 13.34 -12.25
CA VAL A 310 24.69 12.96 -12.09
C VAL A 310 24.81 11.47 -11.78
N VAL A 311 24.03 10.95 -10.83
CA VAL A 311 24.06 9.53 -10.45
C VAL A 311 23.62 8.63 -11.61
N GLU A 312 22.55 8.98 -12.31
CA GLU A 312 22.10 8.25 -13.50
C GLU A 312 23.16 8.25 -14.60
N GLY A 313 23.88 9.37 -14.79
CA GLY A 313 25.03 9.44 -15.68
C GLY A 313 26.15 8.47 -15.27
N LEU A 314 26.51 8.43 -13.99
CA LEU A 314 27.52 7.48 -13.47
C LEU A 314 27.10 6.02 -13.73
N ILE A 315 25.83 5.69 -13.53
CA ILE A 315 25.28 4.35 -13.77
C ILE A 315 25.34 4.02 -15.28
N ALA A 316 24.79 4.90 -16.12
CA ALA A 316 24.68 4.67 -17.56
C ALA A 316 26.04 4.46 -18.24
N PHE A 317 27.01 5.32 -17.91
CA PHE A 317 28.34 5.32 -18.54
C PHE A 317 29.36 4.40 -17.86
N SER A 318 28.97 3.62 -16.84
CA SER A 318 29.89 2.65 -16.21
C SER A 318 30.35 1.57 -17.20
N PRO A 319 31.68 1.38 -17.43
CA PRO A 319 32.18 0.47 -18.45
C PRO A 319 32.18 -1.01 -18.04
N SER A 320 32.25 -1.31 -16.74
CA SER A 320 32.31 -2.68 -16.21
C SER A 320 31.47 -2.82 -14.94
N THR A 321 31.24 -4.06 -14.52
CA THR A 321 30.42 -4.37 -13.34
C THR A 321 31.08 -3.86 -12.05
N VAL A 322 32.40 -4.01 -11.90
CA VAL A 322 33.14 -3.49 -10.73
C VAL A 322 33.02 -1.97 -10.63
N VAL A 323 33.22 -1.24 -11.73
CA VAL A 323 33.13 0.22 -11.75
C VAL A 323 31.70 0.67 -11.43
N LEU A 324 30.70 -0.01 -12.01
CA LEU A 324 29.30 0.23 -11.72
C LEU A 324 29.03 0.11 -10.22
N ILE A 325 29.44 -0.97 -9.56
CA ILE A 325 29.13 -1.17 -8.14
C ILE A 325 29.91 -0.19 -7.25
N ARG A 326 31.22 0.00 -7.50
CA ARG A 326 32.08 0.84 -6.66
C ARG A 326 31.72 2.31 -6.71
N TYR A 327 31.39 2.85 -7.89
CA TYR A 327 31.12 4.29 -8.04
C TYR A 327 29.63 4.56 -8.23
N GLY A 328 29.00 3.98 -9.25
CA GLY A 328 27.58 4.18 -9.54
C GLY A 328 26.67 3.67 -8.41
N GLY A 329 26.93 2.45 -7.94
CA GLY A 329 26.22 1.78 -6.84
C GLY A 329 26.37 2.53 -5.53
N PHE A 330 27.59 2.92 -5.17
CA PHE A 330 27.84 3.72 -3.98
C PHE A 330 27.10 5.06 -4.03
N ALA A 331 27.24 5.82 -5.13
CA ALA A 331 26.58 7.11 -5.29
C ALA A 331 25.05 6.99 -5.27
N ALA A 332 24.51 5.95 -5.92
CA ALA A 332 23.09 5.61 -5.90
C ALA A 332 22.58 5.33 -4.48
N ILE A 333 23.28 4.50 -3.72
CA ILE A 333 22.89 4.14 -2.35
C ILE A 333 22.89 5.37 -1.44
N VAL A 334 23.92 6.23 -1.55
CA VAL A 334 23.98 7.49 -0.81
C VAL A 334 22.77 8.37 -1.15
N LEU A 335 22.48 8.55 -2.44
CA LEU A 335 21.37 9.39 -2.89
C LEU A 335 19.99 8.84 -2.47
N ILE A 336 19.79 7.52 -2.56
CA ILE A 336 18.57 6.84 -2.09
C ILE A 336 18.36 7.09 -0.60
N ASN A 337 19.40 6.95 0.22
CA ASN A 337 19.29 7.21 1.65
C ASN A 337 18.96 8.68 1.92
N ILE A 338 19.54 9.63 1.17
CA ILE A 338 19.16 11.04 1.25
C ILE A 338 17.66 11.23 0.97
N PHE A 339 17.11 10.62 -0.09
CA PHE A 339 15.67 10.72 -0.39
C PHE A 339 14.80 10.15 0.73
N ILE A 340 15.19 9.01 1.30
CA ILE A 340 14.45 8.35 2.37
C ILE A 340 14.46 9.21 3.64
N PHE A 341 15.63 9.71 4.06
CA PHE A 341 15.74 10.57 5.22
C PHE A 341 15.01 11.89 5.03
N SER A 342 15.07 12.49 3.85
CA SER A 342 14.33 13.71 3.54
C SER A 342 12.82 13.48 3.54
N SER A 343 12.36 12.34 3.03
CA SER A 343 10.94 11.95 3.09
C SER A 343 10.49 11.74 4.54
N ALA A 344 11.29 11.04 5.34
CA ALA A 344 11.03 10.85 6.77
C ALA A 344 11.02 12.18 7.52
N PHE A 345 11.95 13.09 7.22
CA PHE A 345 12.00 14.42 7.82
C PHE A 345 10.76 15.26 7.50
N LEU A 346 10.34 15.29 6.22
CA LEU A 346 9.10 15.95 5.81
C LEU A 346 7.90 15.37 6.57
N PHE A 347 7.86 14.05 6.69
CA PHE A 347 6.83 13.36 7.45
C PHE A 347 6.82 13.77 8.93
N PHE A 348 7.95 13.70 9.64
CA PHE A 348 8.04 14.08 11.05
C PHE A 348 7.69 15.54 11.29
N ASN A 349 8.09 16.44 10.38
CA ASN A 349 7.74 17.85 10.47
C ASN A 349 6.22 18.08 10.31
N SER A 350 5.59 17.38 9.37
CA SER A 350 4.13 17.43 9.19
C SER A 350 3.38 16.80 10.35
N ALA A 351 3.85 15.67 10.89
CA ALA A 351 3.28 15.00 12.05
C ALA A 351 3.40 15.85 13.34
N ARG A 352 4.45 16.67 13.49
CA ARG A 352 4.54 17.64 14.60
C ARG A 352 3.50 18.76 14.49
N LYS A 353 3.18 19.20 13.27
CA LYS A 353 2.19 20.27 13.03
C LYS A 353 0.75 19.79 13.19
N ASP A 354 0.45 18.59 12.69
CA ASP A 354 -0.87 17.95 12.82
C ASP A 354 -0.72 16.47 13.23
N PRO A 355 -0.59 16.19 14.54
CA PRO A 355 -0.36 14.83 15.03
C PRO A 355 -1.50 13.87 14.69
N ARG A 356 -2.75 14.35 14.70
CA ARG A 356 -3.93 13.51 14.43
C ARG A 356 -4.03 13.13 12.97
N GLY A 357 -3.61 14.04 12.08
CA GLY A 357 -3.62 13.81 10.64
C GLY A 357 -2.63 12.74 10.17
N TYR A 358 -1.55 12.46 10.91
CA TYR A 358 -0.44 11.63 10.41
C TYR A 358 0.08 10.52 11.36
N TRP A 359 -0.48 10.35 12.57
CA TRP A 359 0.09 9.43 13.57
C TRP A 359 0.25 7.98 13.06
N TYR A 360 -0.69 7.48 12.26
CA TYR A 360 -0.66 6.09 11.75
C TYR A 360 0.52 5.82 10.79
N PHE A 361 1.09 6.86 10.17
CA PHE A 361 2.29 6.72 9.32
C PHE A 361 3.59 6.60 10.13
N LEU A 362 3.60 6.83 11.46
CA LEU A 362 4.77 6.55 12.30
C LEU A 362 5.22 5.09 12.23
N PHE A 363 4.27 4.17 12.02
CA PHE A 363 4.55 2.75 11.81
C PHE A 363 5.30 2.46 10.51
N ILE A 364 5.34 3.40 9.58
CA ILE A 364 6.05 3.30 8.29
C ILE A 364 7.33 4.13 8.33
N ALA A 365 7.24 5.35 8.87
CA ALA A 365 8.32 6.34 8.85
C ALA A 365 9.58 5.91 9.63
N ILE A 366 9.49 4.94 10.54
CA ILE A 366 10.64 4.42 11.30
C ILE A 366 11.15 3.09 10.74
N PRO A 367 10.32 2.05 10.55
CA PRO A 367 10.83 0.75 10.12
C PRO A 367 11.35 0.74 8.68
N VAL A 368 10.80 1.58 7.80
CA VAL A 368 11.20 1.61 6.39
C VAL A 368 12.61 2.15 6.22
N PRO A 369 12.99 3.33 6.76
CA PRO A 369 14.38 3.77 6.71
C PRO A 369 15.35 2.75 7.31
N ILE A 370 14.99 2.13 8.44
CA ILE A 370 15.82 1.08 9.08
C ILE A 370 16.00 -0.11 8.15
N SER A 371 14.91 -0.60 7.54
CA SER A 371 14.96 -1.71 6.59
C SER A 371 15.80 -1.38 5.37
N VAL A 372 15.69 -0.16 4.83
CA VAL A 372 16.49 0.24 3.67
C VAL A 372 17.96 0.40 4.04
N MET A 373 18.28 1.00 5.19
CA MET A 373 19.67 1.07 5.67
C MET A 373 20.29 -0.32 5.82
N ARG A 374 19.55 -1.29 6.40
CA ARG A 374 20.00 -2.68 6.50
C ARG A 374 20.27 -3.28 5.12
N ASN A 375 19.39 -3.06 4.15
CA ASN A 375 19.58 -3.56 2.79
C ASN A 375 20.76 -2.85 2.07
N SER A 376 20.91 -1.54 2.26
CA SER A 376 22.06 -0.76 1.77
C SER A 376 23.36 -1.28 2.35
N TRP A 377 23.39 -1.68 3.62
CA TRP A 377 24.56 -2.29 4.25
C TRP A 377 25.00 -3.58 3.55
N TYR A 378 24.06 -4.48 3.23
CA TYR A 378 24.37 -5.70 2.49
C TYR A 378 24.91 -5.42 1.07
N LEU A 379 24.34 -4.44 0.37
CA LEU A 379 24.80 -4.02 -0.95
C LEU A 379 26.21 -3.41 -0.91
N ILE A 380 26.49 -2.53 0.06
CA ILE A 380 27.81 -1.90 0.23
C ILE A 380 28.87 -2.93 0.65
N SER A 381 28.47 -3.91 1.47
CA SER A 381 29.37 -4.96 1.98
C SER A 381 29.57 -6.11 1.00
N PHE A 382 29.04 -6.03 -0.23
CA PHE A 382 29.08 -7.07 -1.26
C PHE A 382 28.49 -8.43 -0.82
N ARG A 383 27.64 -8.44 0.21
CA ARG A 383 26.98 -9.65 0.74
C ARG A 383 25.65 -9.91 0.03
N PHE A 384 25.72 -10.11 -1.27
CA PHE A 384 24.52 -10.28 -2.12
C PHE A 384 23.77 -11.60 -1.84
N ASN A 385 24.46 -12.64 -1.39
CA ASN A 385 23.91 -13.92 -0.97
C ASN A 385 22.96 -13.82 0.24
N GLU A 386 23.23 -12.87 1.15
CA GLU A 386 22.43 -12.62 2.36
C GLU A 386 21.25 -11.67 2.08
N LEU A 387 21.20 -11.04 0.90
CA LEU A 387 20.18 -10.08 0.55
C LEU A 387 18.84 -10.81 0.31
N PRO A 388 17.78 -10.55 1.09
CA PRO A 388 16.48 -11.14 0.84
C PRO A 388 15.84 -10.39 -0.34
N LEU A 389 16.07 -10.88 -1.56
CA LEU A 389 15.55 -10.27 -2.81
C LEU A 389 14.02 -10.10 -2.79
N VAL A 390 13.33 -10.89 -1.98
CA VAL A 390 11.88 -10.83 -1.72
C VAL A 390 11.43 -9.48 -1.11
N ILE A 391 12.31 -8.77 -0.39
CA ILE A 391 11.95 -7.50 0.28
C ILE A 391 11.65 -6.39 -0.73
N PHE A 392 12.34 -6.32 -1.87
CA PHE A 392 12.08 -5.30 -2.90
C PHE A 392 10.67 -5.42 -3.50
N MET A 393 10.08 -6.61 -3.42
CA MET A 393 8.76 -6.90 -3.99
C MET A 393 7.60 -6.44 -3.10
N HIS A 394 7.77 -6.41 -1.78
CA HIS A 394 6.66 -6.23 -0.83
C HIS A 394 6.49 -4.81 -0.28
N VAL A 395 7.54 -3.99 -0.30
CA VAL A 395 7.48 -2.60 0.19
C VAL A 395 6.40 -1.79 -0.54
N PRO A 396 6.27 -1.84 -1.89
CA PRO A 396 5.21 -1.12 -2.58
C PRO A 396 3.83 -1.52 -2.09
N LEU A 397 3.52 -2.81 -1.95
CA LEU A 397 2.20 -3.32 -1.55
C LEU A 397 1.75 -2.79 -0.18
N VAL A 398 2.67 -2.72 0.78
CA VAL A 398 2.37 -2.16 2.12
C VAL A 398 2.09 -0.66 2.01
N PHE A 399 2.99 0.11 1.38
CA PHE A 399 2.80 1.56 1.19
C PHE A 399 1.51 1.89 0.44
N THR A 400 1.17 1.04 -0.51
CA THR A 400 0.02 1.09 -1.40
C THR A 400 -1.30 0.89 -0.66
N LEU A 401 -1.44 -0.19 0.11
CA LEU A 401 -2.67 -0.49 0.86
C LEU A 401 -2.95 0.59 1.89
N PHE A 402 -1.90 1.08 2.55
CA PHE A 402 -2.00 2.22 3.46
C PHE A 402 -2.36 3.52 2.73
N SER A 403 -1.78 3.76 1.55
CA SER A 403 -2.12 4.92 0.72
C SER A 403 -3.60 4.90 0.32
N VAL A 404 -4.13 3.77 -0.16
CA VAL A 404 -5.56 3.66 -0.55
C VAL A 404 -6.50 3.87 0.61
N TYR A 405 -6.23 3.18 1.72
CA TYR A 405 -7.01 3.33 2.94
C TYR A 405 -7.03 4.81 3.39
N TYR A 406 -5.86 5.44 3.37
CA TYR A 406 -5.75 6.84 3.74
C TYR A 406 -6.46 7.77 2.76
N ILE A 407 -6.33 7.55 1.45
CA ILE A 407 -6.99 8.36 0.43
C ILE A 407 -8.50 8.36 0.68
N TYR A 408 -9.06 7.19 0.99
CA TYR A 408 -10.46 7.06 1.34
C TYR A 408 -10.83 7.82 2.63
N GLU A 409 -10.09 7.62 3.72
CA GLU A 409 -10.32 8.28 5.02
C GLU A 409 -10.12 9.80 4.98
N PHE A 410 -9.12 10.28 4.25
CA PHE A 410 -8.83 11.69 4.08
C PHE A 410 -9.92 12.41 3.30
N GLU A 411 -10.44 11.79 2.24
CA GLU A 411 -11.57 12.35 1.49
C GLU A 411 -12.86 12.41 2.31
N ARG A 412 -13.08 11.42 3.17
CA ARG A 412 -14.17 11.42 4.13
C ARG A 412 -14.01 12.56 5.13
N THR A 413 -12.83 12.69 5.73
CA THR A 413 -12.55 13.73 6.75
C THR A 413 -12.60 15.15 6.16
N ARG A 414 -12.10 15.35 4.94
CA ARG A 414 -12.18 16.64 4.25
C ARG A 414 -13.62 17.04 3.97
N ARG A 415 -14.44 16.07 3.54
CA ARG A 415 -15.90 16.26 3.44
C ARG A 415 -16.43 16.71 4.81
N GLU A 416 -16.20 15.94 5.86
CA GLU A 416 -16.62 16.28 7.23
C GLU A 416 -16.21 17.70 7.70
N LYS A 417 -15.05 18.23 7.26
CA LYS A 417 -14.59 19.58 7.59
C LYS A 417 -15.30 20.68 6.80
N ASP A 418 -15.43 20.53 5.48
CA ASP A 418 -16.14 21.51 4.66
C ASP A 418 -17.64 21.56 5.06
N ASN A 419 -18.18 20.40 5.52
CA ASN A 419 -19.05 20.24 6.69
C ASN A 419 -19.32 21.48 7.48
N LEU A 420 -18.53 21.45 8.52
CA LEU A 420 -18.59 22.28 9.65
C LEU A 420 -18.37 23.73 9.24
N TYR A 421 -17.48 24.03 8.30
CA TYR A 421 -17.27 25.39 7.80
C TYR A 421 -18.55 26.00 7.23
N SER A 422 -19.31 25.23 6.45
CA SER A 422 -20.56 25.73 5.90
C SER A 422 -21.61 26.00 6.98
N ALA A 423 -21.68 25.14 7.98
CA ALA A 423 -22.63 25.25 9.08
C ALA A 423 -22.26 26.45 9.97
N LEU A 424 -20.96 26.64 10.25
CA LEU A 424 -20.44 27.76 11.00
C LEU A 424 -20.62 29.10 10.27
N LEU A 425 -20.39 29.15 8.95
CA LEU A 425 -20.65 30.35 8.15
C LEU A 425 -22.14 30.72 8.16
N LYS A 426 -23.04 29.75 8.02
CA LYS A 426 -24.50 29.99 8.16
C LYS A 426 -24.83 30.52 9.56
N LYS A 427 -24.22 29.97 10.62
CA LYS A 427 -24.44 30.42 12.00
C LYS A 427 -23.91 31.84 12.25
N SER A 428 -22.74 32.17 11.72
CA SER A 428 -22.15 33.52 11.78
C SER A 428 -23.00 34.54 11.03
N GLN A 429 -23.50 34.21 9.84
CA GLN A 429 -24.41 35.09 9.09
C GLN A 429 -25.72 35.33 9.84
N ARG A 430 -26.28 34.31 10.51
CA ARG A 430 -27.44 34.47 11.40
C ARG A 430 -27.12 35.41 12.56
N PHE A 431 -25.97 35.25 13.19
CA PHE A 431 -25.53 36.12 14.28
C PHE A 431 -25.37 37.59 13.83
N GLN A 432 -24.80 37.81 12.64
CA GLN A 432 -24.68 39.15 12.07
C GLN A 432 -26.03 39.79 11.77
N ARG A 433 -27.01 39.00 11.29
CA ARG A 433 -28.39 39.47 11.10
C ARG A 433 -29.07 39.83 12.42
N MET A 434 -28.84 39.05 13.47
CA MET A 434 -29.35 39.35 14.82
C MET A 434 -28.76 40.67 15.36
N ILE A 435 -27.45 40.90 15.22
CA ILE A 435 -26.81 42.16 15.63
C ILE A 435 -27.39 43.35 14.84
N ASN A 436 -27.56 43.22 13.52
CA ASN A 436 -28.14 44.28 12.70
C ASN A 436 -29.61 44.56 13.03
N ALA A 437 -30.36 43.55 13.48
CA ALA A 437 -31.72 43.72 13.99
C ALA A 437 -31.74 44.44 15.35
N MET A 438 -30.80 44.10 16.25
CA MET A 438 -30.62 44.78 17.55
C MET A 438 -30.12 46.23 17.42
N GLN A 439 -29.52 46.63 16.30
CA GLN A 439 -29.10 48.01 16.04
C GLN A 439 -30.20 48.88 15.42
N LYS A 440 -31.31 48.30 14.94
CA LYS A 440 -32.43 49.02 14.30
C LYS A 440 -33.49 49.55 15.28
N THR A 441 -33.28 49.40 16.59
CA THR A 441 -34.26 49.70 17.65
C THR A 441 -34.49 51.19 17.94
N ASP A 442 -33.87 52.13 17.22
CA ASP A 442 -33.99 53.57 17.50
C ASP A 442 -34.98 54.33 16.59
N SER A 443 -35.81 53.64 15.80
CA SER A 443 -36.88 54.25 14.99
C SER A 443 -38.26 53.73 15.38
N LYS A 444 -39.21 54.65 15.59
CA LYS A 444 -40.62 54.33 15.94
C LYS A 444 -41.18 53.26 14.99
N PRO A 445 -41.71 52.14 15.50
CA PRO A 445 -42.09 50.99 14.68
C PRO A 445 -43.29 51.34 13.79
N GLU A 446 -43.14 51.13 12.47
CA GLU A 446 -44.27 51.20 11.56
C GLU A 446 -45.17 49.96 11.75
N PRO A 447 -46.47 50.02 11.40
CA PRO A 447 -47.36 48.86 11.46
C PRO A 447 -46.87 47.62 10.69
N ARG A 448 -45.90 47.77 9.78
CA ARG A 448 -45.21 46.66 9.09
C ARG A 448 -44.20 45.94 9.99
N ASP A 449 -43.54 46.65 10.89
CA ASP A 449 -42.52 46.10 11.78
C ASP A 449 -43.16 45.20 12.84
N VAL A 450 -44.31 45.61 13.39
CA VAL A 450 -45.10 44.80 14.33
C VAL A 450 -45.58 43.49 13.69
N ILE A 451 -45.88 43.48 12.39
CA ILE A 451 -46.26 42.24 11.69
C ILE A 451 -45.06 41.31 11.46
N ASN A 452 -43.85 41.84 11.27
CA ASN A 452 -42.65 41.00 11.20
C ASN A 452 -42.38 40.32 12.56
N GLU A 453 -42.61 41.02 13.68
CA GLU A 453 -42.53 40.42 15.02
C GLU A 453 -43.61 39.34 15.22
N VAL A 454 -44.82 39.54 14.70
CA VAL A 454 -45.87 38.51 14.69
C VAL A 454 -45.43 37.28 13.90
N ILE A 455 -44.81 37.46 12.73
CA ILE A 455 -44.30 36.35 11.90
C ILE A 455 -43.20 35.58 12.65
N GLU A 456 -42.23 36.29 13.24
CA GLU A 456 -41.14 35.68 14.00
C GLU A 456 -41.66 34.88 15.21
N TYR A 457 -42.63 35.43 15.93
CA TYR A 457 -43.28 34.71 17.02
C TYR A 457 -43.99 33.43 16.56
N LEU A 458 -44.70 33.49 15.44
CA LEU A 458 -45.38 32.33 14.86
C LEU A 458 -44.39 31.26 14.36
N ASP A 459 -43.21 31.67 13.90
CA ASP A 459 -42.13 30.76 13.50
C ASP A 459 -41.55 29.97 14.68
N ASP A 460 -41.45 30.61 15.85
CA ASP A 460 -40.96 29.95 17.07
C ASP A 460 -42.03 29.11 17.78
N HIS A 461 -43.32 29.48 17.63
CA HIS A 461 -44.43 28.89 18.39
C HIS A 461 -45.48 28.18 17.52
N TYR A 462 -45.12 27.78 16.29
CA TYR A 462 -46.07 27.16 15.35
C TYR A 462 -46.76 25.89 15.89
N ARG A 463 -46.16 25.20 16.87
CA ARG A 463 -46.72 23.97 17.48
C ARG A 463 -47.86 24.24 18.46
N GLU A 464 -47.95 25.46 18.97
CA GLU A 464 -48.94 25.83 19.98
C GLU A 464 -50.31 26.07 19.35
N ARG A 465 -51.37 25.94 20.17
CA ARG A 465 -52.72 26.24 19.70
C ARG A 465 -52.83 27.73 19.38
N TYR A 466 -53.27 28.02 18.15
CA TYR A 466 -53.45 29.39 17.71
C TYR A 466 -54.80 29.95 18.19
N ASP A 467 -54.77 31.06 18.93
CA ASP A 467 -55.92 31.93 19.15
C ASP A 467 -55.61 33.33 18.61
N ARG A 468 -56.43 33.79 17.65
CA ARG A 468 -56.33 35.11 17.03
C ARG A 468 -56.49 36.23 18.06
N LYS A 469 -57.31 36.03 19.08
CA LYS A 469 -57.60 37.01 20.14
C LYS A 469 -56.43 37.13 21.13
N GLU A 470 -55.76 36.03 21.43
CA GLU A 470 -54.56 36.06 22.27
C GLU A 470 -53.40 36.70 21.53
N LEU A 471 -53.23 36.38 20.25
CA LEU A 471 -52.19 36.97 19.42
C LEU A 471 -52.40 38.49 19.27
N SER A 472 -53.65 38.94 19.04
CA SER A 472 -53.99 40.37 18.94
C SER A 472 -53.71 41.15 20.21
N LYS A 473 -54.08 40.57 21.36
CA LYS A 473 -53.78 41.15 22.67
C LYS A 473 -52.27 41.21 22.93
N LYS A 474 -51.51 40.18 22.56
CA LYS A 474 -50.05 40.10 22.78
C LYS A 474 -49.27 41.17 22.04
N PHE A 475 -49.67 41.47 20.80
CA PHE A 475 -48.99 42.44 19.95
C PHE A 475 -49.67 43.83 19.94
N GLY A 476 -50.69 44.04 20.77
CA GLY A 476 -51.38 45.34 20.88
C GLY A 476 -52.13 45.75 19.62
N LEU A 477 -52.56 44.79 18.79
CA LEU A 477 -53.24 45.04 17.52
C LEU A 477 -54.71 44.67 17.60
N ASN A 478 -55.56 45.36 16.81
CA ASN A 478 -56.91 44.89 16.56
C ASN A 478 -56.86 43.60 15.71
N GLU A 479 -57.71 42.61 16.01
CA GLU A 479 -57.72 41.30 15.33
C GLU A 479 -57.89 41.40 13.81
N ASP A 480 -58.80 42.26 13.35
CA ASP A 480 -59.10 42.47 11.92
C ASP A 480 -58.01 43.26 11.23
N TYR A 481 -57.50 44.29 11.90
CA TYR A 481 -56.35 45.03 11.40
C TYR A 481 -55.12 44.13 11.24
N MET A 482 -54.78 43.34 12.26
CA MET A 482 -53.66 42.39 12.20
C MET A 482 -53.84 41.40 11.04
N GLY A 483 -55.02 40.81 10.89
CA GLY A 483 -55.30 39.86 9.80
C GLY A 483 -55.09 40.49 8.41
N GLN A 484 -55.52 41.74 8.23
CA GLN A 484 -55.37 42.48 6.97
C GLN A 484 -53.91 42.81 6.68
N VAL A 485 -53.18 43.37 7.66
CA VAL A 485 -51.77 43.74 7.47
C VAL A 485 -50.91 42.48 7.33
N PHE A 486 -51.17 41.43 8.11
CA PHE A 486 -50.48 40.14 7.98
C PHE A 486 -50.65 39.56 6.58
N ARG A 487 -51.88 39.55 6.03
CA ARG A 487 -52.11 39.06 4.66
C ARG A 487 -51.38 39.90 3.61
N LYS A 488 -51.27 41.21 3.82
CA LYS A 488 -50.54 42.12 2.91
C LYS A 488 -49.03 41.89 2.95
N VAL A 489 -48.48 41.52 4.10
CA VAL A 489 -47.03 41.30 4.30
C VAL A 489 -46.63 39.85 3.98
N ALA A 490 -47.31 38.87 4.57
CA ALA A 490 -47.00 37.44 4.43
C ALA A 490 -47.62 36.78 3.18
N GLY A 491 -48.48 37.49 2.44
CA GLY A 491 -49.19 36.97 1.27
C GLY A 491 -50.28 35.94 1.58
N THR A 492 -50.44 35.53 2.84
CA THR A 492 -51.41 34.54 3.28
C THR A 492 -51.99 34.90 4.65
N ASN A 493 -53.07 34.25 5.06
CA ASN A 493 -53.61 34.46 6.42
C ASN A 493 -52.80 33.67 7.45
N ILE A 494 -52.91 34.08 8.72
CA ILE A 494 -52.14 33.51 9.84
C ILE A 494 -52.37 32.00 9.99
N SER A 495 -53.61 31.54 9.89
CA SER A 495 -53.92 30.10 10.00
C SER A 495 -53.25 29.28 8.90
N SER A 496 -53.27 29.76 7.66
CA SER A 496 -52.59 29.10 6.55
C SER A 496 -51.07 29.14 6.71
N TYR A 497 -50.52 30.25 7.22
CA TYR A 497 -49.10 30.39 7.50
C TYR A 497 -48.62 29.33 8.50
N ILE A 498 -49.29 29.24 9.65
CA ILE A 498 -48.98 28.25 10.68
C ILE A 498 -49.10 26.83 10.12
N ASN A 499 -50.18 26.51 9.41
CA ASN A 499 -50.35 25.19 8.81
C ASN A 499 -49.21 24.85 7.83
N THR A 500 -48.77 25.79 6.98
CA THR A 500 -47.61 25.57 6.11
C THR A 500 -46.34 25.29 6.90
N ARG A 501 -46.07 26.04 7.98
CA ARG A 501 -44.91 25.80 8.85
C ARG A 501 -44.97 24.43 9.53
N ARG A 502 -46.16 24.01 9.98
CA ARG A 502 -46.39 22.67 10.53
C ARG A 502 -46.15 21.56 9.51
N ILE A 503 -46.60 21.74 8.27
CA ILE A 503 -46.39 20.76 7.19
C ILE A 503 -44.91 20.67 6.81
N GLU A 504 -44.19 21.78 6.72
CA GLU A 504 -42.73 21.75 6.50
C GLU A 504 -42.00 20.99 7.62
N ALA A 505 -42.32 21.28 8.88
CA ALA A 505 -41.77 20.53 10.02
C ALA A 505 -42.14 19.03 9.98
N ALA A 506 -43.34 18.69 9.50
CA ALA A 506 -43.77 17.31 9.36
C ALA A 506 -43.02 16.57 8.23
N LYS A 507 -42.69 17.25 7.13
CA LYS A 507 -41.89 16.68 6.02
C LYS A 507 -40.52 16.25 6.51
N ASP A 508 -39.86 17.10 7.30
CA ASP A 508 -38.56 16.79 7.90
C ASP A 508 -38.65 15.56 8.81
N LEU A 509 -39.65 15.52 9.71
CA LEU A 509 -39.86 14.37 10.61
C LEU A 509 -40.23 13.07 9.90
N LEU A 510 -40.98 13.15 8.79
CA LEU A 510 -41.35 11.99 7.98
C LEU A 510 -40.15 11.41 7.22
N ALA A 511 -39.19 12.24 6.83
CA ALA A 511 -37.95 11.84 6.16
C ALA A 511 -36.92 11.27 7.15
N ASP A 512 -36.79 11.89 8.32
CA ASP A 512 -35.73 11.56 9.29
C ASP A 512 -36.11 10.43 10.27
N THR A 513 -37.39 10.07 10.38
CA THR A 513 -37.87 9.16 11.44
C THR A 513 -38.91 8.13 11.00
N GLU A 514 -38.95 7.01 11.74
CA GLU A 514 -39.97 5.95 11.62
C GLU A 514 -41.20 6.18 12.52
N ALA A 515 -41.32 7.34 13.18
CA ALA A 515 -42.43 7.62 14.10
C ALA A 515 -43.79 7.46 13.41
N LYS A 516 -44.84 7.08 14.16
CA LYS A 516 -46.17 6.92 13.54
C LYS A 516 -46.66 8.28 13.03
N ILE A 517 -47.34 8.29 11.89
CA ILE A 517 -47.83 9.52 11.25
C ILE A 517 -48.74 10.32 12.19
N ILE A 518 -49.53 9.62 13.01
CA ILE A 518 -50.37 10.22 14.04
C ILE A 518 -49.54 10.97 15.10
N ASP A 519 -48.43 10.40 15.55
CA ASP A 519 -47.55 11.02 16.54
C ASP A 519 -46.86 12.26 15.95
N ILE A 520 -46.44 12.19 14.68
CA ILE A 520 -45.86 13.34 13.97
C ILE A 520 -46.89 14.46 13.81
N ALA A 521 -48.13 14.14 13.44
CA ALA A 521 -49.20 15.12 13.27
C ALA A 521 -49.46 15.89 14.57
N TYR A 522 -49.55 15.19 15.70
CA TYR A 522 -49.70 15.82 17.02
C TYR A 522 -48.45 16.59 17.44
N HIS A 523 -47.26 16.06 17.17
CA HIS A 523 -46.00 16.71 17.56
C HIS A 523 -45.78 18.06 16.87
N VAL A 524 -46.18 18.19 15.60
CA VAL A 524 -46.08 19.48 14.88
C VAL A 524 -47.25 20.42 15.21
N GLY A 525 -48.22 20.01 16.04
CA GLY A 525 -49.29 20.87 16.55
C GLY A 525 -50.64 20.73 15.85
N PHE A 526 -50.92 19.66 15.10
CA PHE A 526 -52.28 19.39 14.61
C PHE A 526 -53.11 18.68 15.68
N ASP A 527 -54.33 19.18 15.92
CA ASP A 527 -55.26 18.58 16.89
C ASP A 527 -56.01 17.35 16.36
N ASN A 528 -55.95 17.10 15.05
CA ASN A 528 -56.63 15.97 14.42
C ASN A 528 -55.88 15.50 13.17
N LEU A 529 -55.69 14.18 13.10
CA LEU A 529 -55.08 13.47 11.98
C LEU A 529 -55.79 13.73 10.64
N THR A 530 -57.12 13.79 10.60
CA THR A 530 -57.87 14.05 9.35
C THR A 530 -57.54 15.44 8.79
N HIS A 531 -57.38 16.44 9.66
CA HIS A 531 -57.00 17.79 9.24
C HIS A 531 -55.56 17.82 8.71
N PHE A 532 -54.65 17.14 9.42
CA PHE A 532 -53.26 16.97 8.99
C PHE A 532 -53.16 16.35 7.60
N HIS A 533 -53.80 15.20 7.35
CA HIS A 533 -53.77 14.53 6.05
C HIS A 533 -54.25 15.43 4.91
N ARG A 534 -55.35 16.16 5.13
CA ARG A 534 -55.90 17.08 4.13
C ARG A 534 -54.94 18.23 3.84
N GLN A 535 -54.34 18.83 4.86
CA GLN A 535 -53.38 19.93 4.69
C GLN A 535 -52.09 19.45 4.04
N PHE A 536 -51.57 18.29 4.45
CA PHE A 536 -50.36 17.69 3.90
C PHE A 536 -50.53 17.41 2.42
N LYS A 537 -51.58 16.67 2.04
CA LYS A 537 -51.87 16.35 0.63
C LYS A 537 -52.09 17.59 -0.22
N ARG A 538 -52.74 18.63 0.32
CA ARG A 538 -52.95 19.90 -0.38
C ARG A 538 -51.64 20.62 -0.71
N GLN A 539 -50.62 20.50 0.15
CA GLN A 539 -49.36 21.23 -0.02
C GLN A 539 -48.29 20.42 -0.75
N THR A 540 -48.29 19.09 -0.62
CA THR A 540 -47.25 18.21 -1.18
C THR A 540 -47.73 17.38 -2.37
N ASN A 541 -49.04 17.39 -2.67
CA ASN A 541 -49.72 16.47 -3.60
C ASN A 541 -49.61 14.97 -3.23
N LEU A 542 -49.02 14.64 -2.09
CA LEU A 542 -48.82 13.27 -1.60
C LEU A 542 -49.45 13.13 -0.22
N THR A 543 -49.91 11.94 0.14
CA THR A 543 -50.23 11.63 1.53
C THR A 543 -48.94 11.55 2.36
N PRO A 544 -49.00 11.74 3.69
CA PRO A 544 -47.83 11.57 4.56
C PRO A 544 -47.14 10.21 4.40
N SER A 545 -47.92 9.13 4.17
CA SER A 545 -47.40 7.79 3.93
C SER A 545 -46.67 7.68 2.58
N GLU A 546 -47.27 8.20 1.51
CA GLU A 546 -46.64 8.22 0.18
C GLU A 546 -45.37 9.07 0.19
N TYR A 547 -45.41 10.23 0.85
CA TYR A 547 -44.25 11.11 1.00
C TYR A 547 -43.09 10.40 1.70
N ARG A 548 -43.36 9.67 2.79
CA ARG A 548 -42.35 8.86 3.47
C ARG A 548 -41.77 7.77 2.57
N ALA A 549 -42.59 7.09 1.77
CA ALA A 549 -42.11 6.04 0.87
C ALA A 549 -41.14 6.61 -0.17
N VAL A 550 -41.49 7.72 -0.81
CA VAL A 550 -40.62 8.41 -1.79
C VAL A 550 -39.29 8.84 -1.15
N MET A 551 -39.34 9.46 0.04
CA MET A 551 -38.13 9.92 0.73
C MET A 551 -37.22 8.77 1.19
N LYS A 552 -37.76 7.54 1.36
CA LYS A 552 -36.97 6.35 1.71
C LYS A 552 -36.36 5.63 0.51
N GLU A 553 -37.00 5.68 -0.66
CA GLU A 553 -36.42 5.13 -1.89
C GLU A 553 -35.25 5.98 -2.40
N ASP A 554 -35.27 7.28 -2.10
CA ASP A 554 -34.21 8.23 -2.42
C ASP A 554 -33.06 8.29 -1.38
N ALA A 555 -33.17 7.57 -0.25
CA ALA A 555 -32.20 7.52 0.86
C ALA A 555 -31.42 6.20 0.89
#